data_AF-A0A1S8B2K0-F1
#
_entry.id   AF-A0A1S8B2K0-F1
#
_cell.length_a   1.000
_cell.length_b   1.000
_cell.length_c   1.000
_cell.angle_alpha   90.00
_cell.angle_beta   90.00
_cell.angle_gamma   90.00
#
_symmetry.space_group_name_H-M   'P 1'
#
loop_
_entity.id
_entity.type
_entity.pdbx_description
1 polymer ?
#
loop_
_entity_poly.entity_id
_entity_poly.type
_entity_poly.pdbx_seq_one_letter_code
_entity_poly.pdbx_strand_id
1 'polypeptide(L)'
;MSGIEVAGLVLGALPLIIHAITVYADGVSTVERYFKYEIPLRNLHRALEAEYVIYQNTCEELLNGIVEGNEQRAALLDKPGGPDWAKPALEERLKQRLSRAYTAYIGTMKSMKDTVSGIEALLKLDKTGKVRILCHIGGARDAAARLIDKPSSNFIHPASSEKSTTGYVSA
;
A
#
# COMPACT_ATOMS: atom_id res chain seq x y z
N MET A 1 -14.80 -22.06 3.25
CA MET A 1 -14.50 -20.91 4.12
C MET A 1 -15.76 -20.56 4.86
N SER A 2 -15.66 -20.43 6.17
CA SER A 2 -16.79 -20.06 7.03
C SER A 2 -17.07 -18.56 6.94
N GLY A 3 -18.19 -18.10 7.49
CA GLY A 3 -18.54 -16.68 7.48
C GLY A 3 -17.55 -15.81 8.23
N ILE A 4 -17.24 -16.24 9.45
CA ILE A 4 -16.33 -15.51 10.32
C ILE A 4 -14.91 -15.50 9.74
N GLU A 5 -14.45 -16.62 9.16
CA GLU A 5 -13.16 -16.72 8.49
C GLU A 5 -13.05 -15.70 7.35
N VAL A 6 -14.09 -15.58 6.51
CA VAL A 6 -14.13 -14.59 5.44
C VAL A 6 -14.11 -13.16 5.99
N ALA A 7 -14.82 -12.90 7.09
CA ALA A 7 -14.81 -11.59 7.72
C ALA A 7 -13.40 -11.18 8.18
N GLY A 8 -12.68 -12.09 8.82
CA GLY A 8 -11.28 -11.88 9.21
C GLY A 8 -10.38 -11.60 8.01
N LEU A 9 -10.56 -12.31 6.88
CA LEU A 9 -9.74 -12.08 5.69
C LEU A 9 -10.02 -10.72 5.05
N VAL A 10 -11.29 -10.31 4.94
CA VAL A 10 -11.67 -8.99 4.46
C VAL A 10 -11.07 -7.90 5.36
N LEU A 11 -11.12 -8.10 6.68
CA LEU A 11 -10.54 -7.20 7.66
C LEU A 11 -9.02 -7.04 7.46
N GLY A 12 -8.31 -8.12 7.15
CA GLY A 12 -6.86 -8.08 6.87
C GLY A 12 -6.49 -7.50 5.51
N ALA A 13 -7.34 -7.64 4.50
CA ALA A 13 -7.08 -7.18 3.15
C ALA A 13 -7.32 -5.67 2.95
N LEU A 14 -8.33 -5.10 3.62
CA LEU A 14 -8.68 -3.68 3.49
C LEU A 14 -7.53 -2.71 3.79
N PRO A 15 -6.74 -2.87 4.89
CA PRO A 15 -5.57 -2.03 5.14
C PRO A 15 -4.54 -2.05 4.01
N LEU A 16 -4.35 -3.20 3.35
CA LEU A 16 -3.44 -3.32 2.22
C LEU A 16 -3.94 -2.54 1.00
N ILE A 17 -5.24 -2.61 0.73
CA ILE A 17 -5.89 -1.85 -0.34
C ILE A 17 -5.79 -0.35 -0.08
N ILE A 18 -6.08 0.09 1.15
CA ILE A 18 -5.97 1.51 1.55
C ILE A 18 -4.55 2.00 1.30
N HIS A 19 -3.55 1.28 1.83
CA HIS A 19 -2.14 1.62 1.64
C HIS A 19 -1.76 1.68 0.16
N ALA A 20 -2.23 0.73 -0.64
CA ALA A 20 -1.99 0.73 -2.06
C ALA A 20 -2.54 1.99 -2.73
N ILE A 21 -3.79 2.35 -2.45
CA ILE A 21 -4.41 3.56 -3.00
C ILE A 21 -3.63 4.82 -2.61
N THR A 22 -3.09 4.88 -1.38
CA THR A 22 -2.18 5.97 -0.98
C THR A 22 -0.96 6.05 -1.90
N VAL A 23 -0.28 4.92 -2.15
CA VAL A 23 0.89 4.85 -3.04
C VAL A 23 0.53 5.26 -4.47
N TYR A 24 -0.65 4.88 -4.96
CA TYR A 24 -1.13 5.33 -6.27
C TYR A 24 -1.41 6.82 -6.32
N ALA A 25 -2.05 7.39 -5.28
CA ALA A 25 -2.33 8.82 -5.19
C ALA A 25 -1.03 9.65 -5.20
N ASP A 26 -0.02 9.20 -4.45
CA ASP A 26 1.29 9.84 -4.39
C ASP A 26 2.07 9.68 -5.71
N GLY A 27 1.95 8.53 -6.39
CA GLY A 27 2.56 8.33 -7.70
C GLY A 27 1.94 9.24 -8.77
N VAL A 28 0.60 9.39 -8.74
CA VAL A 28 -0.14 10.23 -9.69
C VAL A 28 0.21 11.72 -9.54
N SER A 29 0.44 12.21 -8.33
CA SER A 29 0.85 13.61 -8.08
C SER A 29 2.28 13.93 -8.54
N THR A 30 3.05 12.93 -9.00
CA THR A 30 4.36 13.16 -9.62
C THR A 30 4.31 13.28 -11.15
N VAL A 31 3.19 12.88 -11.79
CA VAL A 31 3.06 12.86 -13.24
C VAL A 31 1.93 13.79 -13.67
N GLU A 32 2.27 14.95 -14.25
CA GLU A 32 1.35 16.03 -14.62
C GLU A 32 0.11 15.55 -15.39
N ARG A 33 0.28 14.57 -16.30
CA ARG A 33 -0.81 13.96 -17.08
C ARG A 33 -1.92 13.33 -16.22
N TYR A 34 -1.59 12.91 -15.00
CA TYR A 34 -2.50 12.18 -14.12
C TYR A 34 -3.04 13.03 -12.96
N PHE A 35 -2.64 14.28 -12.78
CA PHE A 35 -3.07 15.13 -11.64
C PHE A 35 -4.59 15.19 -11.45
N LYS A 36 -5.36 15.11 -12.54
CA LYS A 36 -6.83 15.04 -12.48
C LYS A 36 -7.39 13.86 -11.65
N TYR A 37 -6.59 12.82 -11.40
CA TYR A 37 -6.96 11.66 -10.59
C TYR A 37 -6.52 11.78 -9.12
N GLU A 38 -5.73 12.79 -8.75
CA GLU A 38 -5.27 12.98 -7.37
C GLU A 38 -6.46 13.14 -6.41
N ILE A 39 -7.36 14.09 -6.70
CA ILE A 39 -8.54 14.35 -5.85
C ILE A 39 -9.46 13.12 -5.76
N PRO A 40 -9.86 12.46 -6.86
CA PRO A 40 -10.61 11.21 -6.80
C PRO A 40 -9.95 10.12 -5.95
N LEU A 41 -8.63 9.91 -6.08
CA LEU A 41 -7.91 8.89 -5.32
C LEU A 41 -7.85 9.22 -3.83
N ARG A 42 -7.64 10.49 -3.47
CA ARG A 42 -7.68 10.93 -2.06
C ARG A 42 -9.08 10.79 -1.46
N ASN A 43 -10.13 11.08 -2.22
CA ASN A 43 -11.50 10.87 -1.77
C ASN A 43 -11.81 9.39 -1.58
N LEU A 44 -11.36 8.53 -2.50
CA LEU A 44 -11.49 7.08 -2.37
C LEU A 44 -10.75 6.55 -1.14
N HIS A 45 -9.53 7.01 -0.89
CA HIS A 45 -8.77 6.66 0.31
C HIS A 45 -9.55 6.98 1.59
N ARG A 46 -10.03 8.22 1.72
CA ARG A 46 -10.82 8.65 2.90
C ARG A 46 -12.09 7.84 3.08
N ALA A 47 -12.79 7.54 1.98
CA ALA A 47 -13.99 6.72 2.02
C ALA A 47 -13.67 5.30 2.50
N LEU A 48 -12.61 4.68 1.98
CA LEU A 48 -12.20 3.34 2.39
C LEU A 48 -11.69 3.28 3.83
N GLU A 49 -10.99 4.31 4.31
CA GLU A 49 -10.61 4.41 5.73
C GLU A 49 -11.84 4.45 6.63
N ALA A 50 -12.84 5.26 6.28
CA ALA A 50 -14.09 5.33 7.04
C ALA A 50 -14.83 3.99 7.05
N GLU A 51 -14.99 3.36 5.88
CA GLU A 51 -15.61 2.03 5.75
C GLU A 51 -14.83 0.96 6.51
N TYR A 52 -13.50 1.00 6.49
CA TYR A 52 -12.67 0.08 7.25
C TYR A 52 -12.89 0.22 8.75
N VAL A 53 -12.95 1.44 9.29
CA VAL A 53 -13.23 1.68 10.71
C VAL A 53 -14.62 1.16 11.08
N ILE A 54 -15.64 1.43 10.24
CA ILE A 54 -17.00 0.93 10.44
C ILE A 54 -17.01 -0.61 10.44
N TYR A 55 -16.31 -1.22 9.49
CA TYR A 55 -16.22 -2.66 9.37
C TYR A 55 -15.49 -3.31 10.56
N GLN A 56 -14.38 -2.71 11.01
CA GLN A 56 -13.64 -3.15 12.19
C GLN A 56 -14.50 -3.09 13.45
N ASN A 57 -15.19 -1.97 13.69
CA ASN A 57 -16.11 -1.81 14.82
C ASN A 57 -17.25 -2.84 14.76
N THR A 58 -17.78 -3.10 13.57
CA THR A 58 -18.83 -4.12 13.36
C THR A 58 -18.30 -5.53 13.67
N CYS A 59 -17.07 -5.85 13.27
CA CYS A 59 -16.43 -7.12 13.60
C CYS A 59 -16.18 -7.24 15.10
N GLU A 60 -15.72 -6.19 15.76
CA GLU A 60 -15.51 -6.17 17.20
C GLU A 60 -16.82 -6.41 17.98
N GLU A 61 -17.92 -5.79 17.54
CA GLU A 61 -19.24 -5.97 18.14
C GLU A 61 -19.85 -7.34 17.81
N LEU A 62 -19.55 -7.93 16.66
CA LEU A 62 -19.92 -9.31 16.35
C LEU A 62 -19.18 -10.29 17.26
N LEU A 63 -17.89 -10.08 17.49
CA LEU A 63 -17.06 -10.92 18.35
C LEU A 63 -17.40 -10.73 19.85
N ASN A 64 -17.99 -9.59 20.21
CA ASN A 64 -18.43 -9.29 21.57
C ASN A 64 -19.43 -10.35 22.06
N GLY A 65 -19.11 -11.10 23.11
CA GLY A 65 -19.97 -12.17 23.64
C GLY A 65 -19.96 -13.48 22.83
N ILE A 66 -19.23 -13.55 21.72
CA ILE A 66 -18.85 -14.81 21.06
C ILE A 66 -17.54 -15.33 21.65
N VAL A 67 -16.59 -14.42 21.88
CA VAL A 67 -15.24 -14.70 22.37
C VAL A 67 -15.18 -14.40 23.87
N GLU A 68 -14.50 -15.25 24.64
CA GLU A 68 -14.39 -15.12 26.08
C GLU A 68 -13.25 -14.15 26.42
N GLY A 69 -13.60 -12.96 26.88
CA GLY A 69 -12.65 -11.96 27.37
C GLY A 69 -12.13 -11.00 26.31
N ASN A 70 -11.69 -9.83 26.77
CA ASN A 70 -11.19 -8.76 25.91
C ASN A 70 -9.88 -9.12 25.21
N GLU A 71 -9.00 -9.87 25.87
CA GLU A 71 -7.68 -10.24 25.34
C GLU A 71 -7.78 -11.15 24.11
N GLN A 72 -8.65 -12.16 24.15
CA GLN A 72 -8.80 -13.10 23.03
C GLN A 72 -9.45 -12.43 21.82
N ARG A 73 -10.37 -11.49 22.06
CA ARG A 73 -10.95 -10.66 21.00
C ARG A 73 -9.92 -9.71 20.39
N ALA A 74 -9.12 -9.04 21.23
CA ALA A 74 -8.03 -8.19 20.76
C ALA A 74 -7.02 -9.00 19.91
N ALA A 75 -6.68 -10.22 20.31
CA ALA A 75 -5.80 -11.10 19.55
C ALA A 75 -6.36 -11.49 18.17
N LEU A 76 -7.67 -11.70 18.06
CA LEU A 76 -8.34 -11.94 16.77
C LEU A 76 -8.27 -10.71 15.86
N LEU A 77 -8.49 -9.51 16.40
CA LEU A 77 -8.42 -8.26 15.65
C LEU A 77 -6.98 -7.89 15.26
N ASP A 78 -5.97 -8.28 16.06
CA ASP A 78 -4.55 -8.11 15.75
C ASP A 78 -4.08 -9.03 14.60
N LYS A 79 -4.67 -10.24 14.51
CA LYS A 79 -4.37 -11.22 13.45
C LYS A 79 -5.62 -11.57 12.64
N PRO A 80 -6.14 -10.61 11.84
CA PRO A 80 -7.34 -10.80 11.06
C PRO A 80 -7.14 -11.90 10.00
N GLY A 81 -8.08 -12.85 9.92
CA GLY A 81 -8.04 -13.96 8.97
C GLY A 81 -7.00 -15.05 9.30
N GLY A 82 -6.38 -14.99 10.48
CA GLY A 82 -5.48 -16.04 10.97
C GLY A 82 -6.18 -17.34 11.37
N PRO A 83 -5.44 -18.37 11.81
CA PRO A 83 -5.99 -19.68 12.18
C PRO A 83 -7.09 -19.63 13.25
N ASP A 84 -7.03 -18.65 14.14
CA ASP A 84 -8.04 -18.46 15.18
C ASP A 84 -9.43 -18.08 14.62
N TRP A 85 -9.47 -17.46 13.44
CA TRP A 85 -10.71 -17.17 12.71
C TRP A 85 -11.31 -18.41 12.03
N ALA A 86 -10.51 -19.45 11.80
CA ALA A 86 -10.96 -20.70 11.17
C ALA A 86 -11.47 -21.74 12.20
N LYS A 87 -11.51 -21.38 13.50
CA LYS A 87 -11.96 -22.29 14.57
C LYS A 87 -13.45 -22.61 14.42
N PRO A 88 -13.86 -23.89 14.31
CA PRO A 88 -15.26 -24.26 14.17
C PRO A 88 -16.15 -23.76 15.32
N ALA A 89 -15.61 -23.74 16.55
CA ALA A 89 -16.33 -23.23 17.71
C ALA A 89 -16.73 -21.75 17.56
N LEU A 90 -15.92 -20.95 16.87
CA LEU A 90 -16.20 -19.53 16.63
C LEU A 90 -17.38 -19.37 15.65
N GLU A 91 -17.38 -20.16 14.58
CA GLU A 91 -18.46 -20.17 13.60
C GLU A 91 -19.78 -20.65 14.20
N GLU A 92 -19.77 -21.70 15.02
CA GLU A 92 -20.98 -22.22 15.66
C GLU A 92 -21.60 -21.20 16.63
N ARG A 93 -20.78 -20.51 17.43
CA ARG A 93 -21.24 -19.43 18.31
C ARG A 93 -21.81 -18.25 17.50
N LEU A 94 -21.20 -17.90 16.37
CA LEU A 94 -21.71 -16.87 15.46
C LEU A 94 -23.07 -17.28 14.87
N LYS A 95 -23.19 -18.52 14.42
CA LYS A 95 -24.42 -19.07 13.86
C LYS A 95 -25.55 -19.09 14.90
N GLN A 96 -25.24 -19.43 16.16
CA GLN A 96 -26.19 -19.34 17.26
C GLN A 96 -26.65 -17.90 17.52
N ARG A 97 -25.72 -16.94 17.54
CA ARG A 97 -26.03 -15.51 17.76
C ARG A 97 -26.90 -14.91 16.66
N LEU A 98 -26.52 -15.11 15.39
CA LEU A 98 -27.22 -14.53 14.25
C LEU A 98 -28.49 -15.29 13.90
N SER A 99 -28.54 -16.59 14.20
CA SER A 99 -29.69 -17.47 13.95
C SER A 99 -30.25 -17.27 12.53
N ARG A 100 -31.44 -16.67 12.40
CA ARG A 100 -32.11 -16.39 11.11
C ARG A 100 -31.30 -15.49 10.16
N ALA A 101 -30.49 -14.58 10.68
CA ALA A 101 -29.70 -13.64 9.88
C ALA A 101 -28.40 -14.24 9.34
N TYR A 102 -28.00 -15.44 9.79
CA TYR A 102 -26.72 -16.04 9.46
C TYR A 102 -26.54 -16.24 7.95
N THR A 103 -27.55 -16.75 7.24
CA THR A 103 -27.46 -16.98 5.79
C THR A 103 -27.24 -15.69 5.01
N ALA A 104 -27.93 -14.61 5.39
CA ALA A 104 -27.76 -13.29 4.76
C ALA A 104 -26.36 -12.74 5.03
N TYR A 105 -25.88 -12.86 6.27
CA TYR A 105 -24.51 -12.47 6.65
C TYR A 105 -23.45 -13.17 5.81
N ILE A 106 -23.55 -14.50 5.64
CA ILE A 106 -22.62 -15.27 4.79
C ILE A 106 -22.62 -14.75 3.35
N GLY A 107 -23.81 -14.46 2.81
CA GLY A 107 -23.95 -13.89 1.46
C GLY A 107 -23.21 -12.56 1.33
N THR A 108 -23.40 -11.66 2.30
CA THR A 108 -22.71 -10.36 2.35
C THR A 108 -21.19 -10.53 2.46
N MET A 109 -20.70 -11.38 3.36
CA MET A 109 -19.25 -11.60 3.54
C MET A 109 -18.60 -12.15 2.28
N LYS A 110 -19.26 -13.08 1.57
CA LYS A 110 -18.76 -13.58 0.27
C LYS A 110 -18.69 -12.48 -0.77
N SER A 111 -19.74 -11.66 -0.89
CA SER A 111 -19.75 -10.51 -1.81
C SER A 111 -18.63 -9.52 -1.50
N MET A 112 -18.39 -9.21 -0.22
CA MET A 112 -17.28 -8.35 0.20
C MET A 112 -15.93 -8.95 -0.17
N LYS A 113 -15.73 -10.24 0.07
CA LYS A 113 -14.50 -10.96 -0.33
C LYS A 113 -14.26 -10.88 -1.83
N ASP A 114 -15.29 -11.14 -2.63
CA ASP A 114 -15.17 -11.12 -4.09
C ASP A 114 -14.82 -9.70 -4.59
N THR A 115 -15.43 -8.68 -4.00
CA THR A 115 -15.15 -7.26 -4.28
C THR A 115 -13.70 -6.90 -3.94
N VAL A 116 -13.25 -7.24 -2.73
CA VAL A 116 -11.87 -7.03 -2.25
C VAL A 116 -10.87 -7.72 -3.16
N SER A 117 -11.12 -8.99 -3.52
CA SER A 117 -10.25 -9.77 -4.42
C SER A 117 -10.16 -9.12 -5.81
N GLY A 118 -11.26 -8.56 -6.30
CA GLY A 118 -11.28 -7.81 -7.56
C GLY A 118 -10.43 -6.54 -7.49
N ILE A 119 -10.48 -5.80 -6.38
CA ILE A 119 -9.65 -4.61 -6.17
C ILE A 119 -8.17 -4.98 -6.07
N GLU A 120 -7.81 -6.03 -5.33
CA GLU A 120 -6.43 -6.53 -5.24
C GLU A 120 -5.86 -6.89 -6.61
N ALA A 121 -6.66 -7.53 -7.46
CA ALA A 121 -6.28 -7.88 -8.83
C ALA A 121 -6.05 -6.62 -9.69
N LEU A 122 -6.92 -5.61 -9.57
CA LEU A 122 -6.76 -4.33 -10.28
C LEU A 122 -5.51 -3.57 -9.86
N LEU A 123 -5.21 -3.56 -8.55
CA LEU A 123 -4.05 -2.89 -7.97
C LEU A 123 -2.74 -3.68 -8.13
N LYS A 124 -2.80 -4.89 -8.72
CA LYS A 124 -1.66 -5.80 -8.88
C LYS A 124 -0.89 -6.01 -7.58
N LEU A 125 -1.61 -6.09 -6.47
CA LEU A 125 -1.01 -6.35 -5.16
C LEU A 125 -0.42 -7.76 -5.18
N ASP A 126 0.83 -7.89 -4.74
CA ASP A 126 1.34 -9.21 -4.41
C ASP A 126 0.81 -9.65 -3.03
N LYS A 127 0.96 -10.94 -2.68
CA LYS A 127 0.46 -11.53 -1.41
C LYS A 127 1.00 -10.85 -0.13
N THR A 128 1.99 -9.97 -0.25
CA THR A 128 2.59 -9.15 0.82
C THR A 128 2.01 -7.73 0.90
N GLY A 129 1.04 -7.39 0.04
CA GLY A 129 0.44 -6.05 -0.02
C GLY A 129 1.30 -5.00 -0.71
N LYS A 130 2.43 -5.39 -1.34
CA LYS A 130 3.32 -4.45 -2.02
C LYS A 130 2.79 -4.11 -3.41
N VAL A 131 2.65 -2.82 -3.70
CA VAL A 131 2.26 -2.31 -5.02
C VAL A 131 3.42 -2.50 -6.00
N ARG A 132 3.19 -3.27 -7.07
CA ARG A 132 4.23 -3.60 -8.07
C ARG A 132 4.63 -2.43 -8.98
N ILE A 133 3.90 -1.30 -8.95
CA ILE A 133 4.10 -0.19 -9.90
C ILE A 133 5.43 0.57 -9.70
N LEU A 134 6.08 0.44 -8.53
CA LEU A 134 7.30 1.22 -8.26
C LEU A 134 8.55 0.79 -9.05
N CYS A 135 8.56 -0.36 -9.74
CA CYS A 135 9.78 -0.86 -10.38
C CYS A 135 10.10 -0.26 -11.76
N HIS A 136 9.25 0.61 -12.34
CA HIS A 136 9.51 1.20 -13.66
C HIS A 136 9.64 2.73 -13.67
N ILE A 137 9.24 3.41 -12.60
CA ILE A 137 9.28 4.88 -12.53
C ILE A 137 10.52 5.38 -11.77
N GLY A 138 11.15 4.52 -10.95
CA GLY A 138 12.37 4.85 -10.19
C GLY A 138 13.64 5.08 -11.04
N GLY A 139 13.66 4.59 -12.29
CA GLY A 139 14.82 4.79 -13.19
C GLY A 139 15.04 6.24 -13.63
N ALA A 140 14.00 7.09 -13.56
CA ALA A 140 14.10 8.49 -13.98
C ALA A 140 14.76 9.39 -12.92
N ARG A 141 14.60 9.08 -11.61
CA ARG A 141 15.24 9.84 -10.53
C ARG A 141 16.75 9.59 -10.46
N ASP A 142 17.18 8.34 -10.66
CA ASP A 142 18.61 7.99 -10.65
C ASP A 142 19.37 8.50 -11.88
N ALA A 143 18.68 8.63 -13.03
CA ALA A 143 19.28 9.21 -14.24
C ALA A 143 19.46 10.74 -14.12
N ALA A 144 18.51 11.44 -13.51
CA ALA A 144 18.60 12.89 -13.31
C ALA A 144 19.66 13.27 -12.26
N ALA A 145 19.81 12.48 -11.19
CA ALA A 145 20.83 12.73 -10.15
C ALA A 145 22.27 12.59 -10.69
N ARG A 146 22.51 11.74 -11.70
CA ARG A 146 23.84 11.55 -12.31
C ARG A 146 24.25 12.65 -13.28
N LEU A 147 23.32 13.52 -13.70
CA LEU A 147 23.61 14.62 -14.63
C LEU A 147 23.96 15.94 -13.91
N ILE A 148 23.69 16.05 -12.61
CA ILE A 148 23.97 17.27 -11.83
C ILE A 148 25.39 17.24 -11.22
N ASP A 149 26.06 16.08 -11.17
CA ASP A 149 27.38 15.89 -10.54
C ASP A 149 28.53 15.67 -11.54
N LYS A 150 28.55 16.42 -12.66
CA LYS A 150 29.79 16.56 -13.44
C LYS A 150 30.54 17.81 -12.98
N PRO A 151 31.66 17.68 -12.25
CA PRO A 151 32.53 18.82 -12.03
C PRO A 151 33.13 19.25 -13.37
N SER A 152 32.85 20.49 -13.75
CA SER A 152 33.53 21.21 -14.83
C SER A 152 35.03 21.32 -14.51
N SER A 153 35.81 20.29 -14.84
CA SER A 153 37.26 20.37 -14.83
C SER A 153 37.79 20.04 -16.21
N ASN A 154 38.11 21.10 -16.95
CA ASN A 154 39.15 21.12 -17.96
C ASN A 154 39.52 22.58 -18.21
N PHE A 155 40.26 23.17 -17.26
CA PHE A 155 41.10 24.34 -17.52
C PHE A 155 42.53 23.81 -17.67
N ILE A 156 42.93 23.51 -18.92
CA ILE A 156 44.33 23.25 -19.25
C ILE A 156 44.97 24.61 -19.52
N HIS A 157 45.76 25.08 -18.56
CA HIS A 157 46.75 26.14 -18.79
C HIS A 157 47.94 25.51 -19.54
N PRO A 158 48.47 26.12 -20.63
CA PRO A 158 49.68 25.64 -21.26
C PRO A 158 50.89 25.99 -20.40
N ALA A 159 51.66 24.96 -20.05
CA ALA A 159 52.95 25.08 -19.38
C ALA A 159 54.01 25.64 -20.34
N SER A 160 54.68 26.69 -19.88
CA SER A 160 55.90 27.25 -20.43
C SER A 160 57.01 26.21 -20.47
N SER A 161 57.72 26.11 -21.60
CA SER A 161 59.10 25.63 -21.62
C SER A 161 59.97 26.62 -22.38
N GLU A 162 60.85 27.28 -21.63
CA GLU A 162 62.00 28.05 -22.10
C GLU A 162 62.92 27.20 -22.99
N LYS A 163 63.44 27.79 -24.07
CA LYS A 163 64.88 27.90 -24.43
C LYS A 163 65.02 29.15 -25.33
N SER A 164 65.66 30.24 -24.89
CA SER A 164 67.08 30.61 -25.15
C SER A 164 67.44 30.45 -26.64
N THR A 165 67.89 31.45 -27.42
CA THR A 165 68.83 32.55 -27.18
C THR A 165 68.77 33.54 -28.36
N THR A 166 69.41 34.72 -28.23
CA THR A 166 69.83 35.71 -29.27
C THR A 166 68.85 36.86 -29.48
N GLY A 167 69.20 38.14 -29.36
CA GLY A 167 70.44 38.84 -29.01
C GLY A 167 70.17 40.34 -29.15
N TYR A 168 70.70 41.14 -28.23
CA TYR A 168 70.70 42.60 -28.26
C TYR A 168 71.54 43.14 -29.44
N VAL A 169 71.16 44.28 -30.02
CA VAL A 169 71.92 45.56 -30.00
C VAL A 169 71.25 46.61 -30.91
N SER A 170 71.16 47.82 -30.37
CA SER A 170 70.68 49.09 -30.93
C SER A 170 71.48 49.62 -32.13
N ALA A 171 70.79 50.30 -33.04
CA ALA A 171 71.01 51.70 -33.50
C ALA A 171 70.26 51.96 -34.81
#